data_AF-A0A968YZ40-F1
#
_entry.id   AF-A0A968YZ40-F1
#
_cell.length_a   1.000
_cell.length_b   1.000
_cell.length_c   1.000
_cell.angle_alpha   90.00
_cell.angle_beta   90.00
_cell.angle_gamma   90.00
#
_symmetry.space_group_name_H-M   'P 1'
#
loop_
_entity.id
_entity.type
_entity.pdbx_description
1 polymer ?
#
loop_
_entity_poly.entity_id
_entity_poly.type
_entity_poly.pdbx_seq_one_letter_code
_entity_poly.pdbx_strand_id
1 'polypeptide(L)'
;MIKSATESIVIQWKTRPVEPFVQGLRLQGKQPIYLEAPTLWLPPMAQETTLNLLIDNVTHKSVIARSAEIIATNQWRSLSLKDWLQTPGRYEVKLWNISFRWSHRFEICEKYYFPKSAQHQPKIRHDRQDCAHLPVQVETVAKFWAAQLQIDGLWPLESVTLLLSNGQDASSCTLQADRIGILEISVAKLHELLPKAEYYVLGYQVLGQENQQLIEVGRLAETVSISPPIPSETESDSSAVIDTKTVKPIEKSQASTVSNWHLVTIKSRKRDIFCKQIQHRLNNSRPEETGIVTFQLCPADIYADYVLVQAQKMSAARKTLQSIEHFMRIEPKPLTEADVKRMLGT
;
A
#
# COMPACT_ATOMS: atom_id res chain seq x y z
N MET A 1 40.88 -16.47 -29.64
CA MET A 1 40.50 -15.72 -28.41
C MET A 1 39.96 -14.37 -28.83
N ILE A 2 38.64 -14.17 -28.79
CA ILE A 2 38.02 -12.86 -29.02
C ILE A 2 37.25 -12.54 -27.74
N LYS A 3 37.75 -11.57 -26.97
CA LYS A 3 37.06 -11.04 -25.79
C LYS A 3 36.00 -10.07 -26.30
N SER A 4 34.72 -10.42 -26.19
CA SER A 4 33.62 -9.48 -26.41
C SER A 4 33.48 -8.58 -25.17
N ALA A 5 33.70 -7.28 -25.37
CA ALA A 5 33.41 -6.27 -24.37
C ALA A 5 31.89 -6.22 -24.15
N THR A 6 31.47 -6.37 -22.90
CA THR A 6 30.08 -6.30 -22.50
C THR A 6 29.70 -4.83 -22.37
N GLU A 7 28.96 -4.30 -23.34
CA GLU A 7 28.41 -2.94 -23.27
C GLU A 7 27.34 -2.88 -22.18
N SER A 8 27.50 -1.96 -21.23
CA SER A 8 26.57 -1.72 -20.14
C SER A 8 25.29 -1.06 -20.66
N ILE A 9 24.17 -1.77 -20.55
CA ILE A 9 22.85 -1.27 -20.92
C ILE A 9 22.39 -0.27 -19.85
N VAL A 10 22.41 1.02 -20.20
CA VAL A 10 21.84 2.09 -19.38
C VAL A 10 20.32 2.05 -19.52
N ILE A 11 19.62 1.66 -18.45
CA ILE A 11 18.17 1.64 -18.40
C ILE A 11 17.65 3.08 -18.32
N GLN A 12 17.07 3.58 -19.40
CA GLN A 12 16.35 4.85 -19.41
C GLN A 12 14.93 4.65 -18.84
N TRP A 13 14.75 5.00 -17.58
CA TRP A 13 13.43 5.10 -16.97
C TRP A 13 12.62 6.19 -17.68
N LYS A 14 11.51 5.84 -18.31
CA LYS A 14 10.53 6.83 -18.79
C LYS A 14 9.82 7.41 -17.57
N THR A 15 10.32 8.52 -17.07
CA THR A 15 9.65 9.34 -16.06
C THR A 15 8.29 9.75 -16.60
N ARG A 16 7.23 9.42 -15.85
CA ARG A 16 5.89 9.94 -16.15
C ARG A 16 5.96 11.47 -16.14
N PRO A 17 5.16 12.18 -16.96
CA PRO A 17 5.06 13.62 -16.86
C PRO A 17 4.68 13.96 -15.42
N VAL A 18 5.55 14.74 -14.79
CA VAL A 18 5.41 15.12 -13.39
C VAL A 18 4.36 16.23 -13.36
N GLU A 19 3.22 15.97 -12.76
CA GLU A 19 2.12 16.93 -12.66
C GLU A 19 2.23 17.75 -11.36
N PRO A 20 1.67 18.98 -11.33
CA PRO A 20 1.49 19.72 -10.11
C PRO A 20 0.63 18.95 -9.10
N PHE A 21 0.89 19.17 -7.81
CA PHE A 21 0.08 18.58 -6.74
C PHE A 21 -0.03 19.52 -5.53
N VAL A 22 -1.02 19.26 -4.68
CA VAL A 22 -1.28 20.05 -3.47
C VAL A 22 -0.97 19.21 -2.24
N GLN A 23 -0.12 19.73 -1.35
CA GLN A 23 0.35 19.07 -0.14
C GLN A 23 0.02 19.90 1.10
N GLY A 24 -0.48 19.26 2.14
CA GLY A 24 -0.79 19.91 3.42
C GLY A 24 -1.37 18.90 4.39
N LEU A 25 -1.65 19.35 5.62
CA LEU A 25 -2.32 18.54 6.63
C LEU A 25 -3.74 18.22 6.17
N ARG A 26 -3.95 16.97 5.74
CA ARG A 26 -5.18 16.51 5.09
C ARG A 26 -5.89 15.46 5.94
N LEU A 27 -7.21 15.57 6.04
CA LEU A 27 -8.05 14.50 6.57
C LEU A 27 -8.06 13.30 5.61
N GLN A 28 -8.00 12.09 6.14
CA GLN A 28 -8.20 10.89 5.33
C GLN A 28 -9.64 10.79 4.83
N GLY A 29 -9.80 10.50 3.54
CA GLY A 29 -11.10 10.45 2.90
C GLY A 29 -11.00 10.51 1.37
N LYS A 30 -12.16 10.37 0.71
CA LYS A 30 -12.29 10.48 -0.75
C LYS A 30 -12.11 11.92 -1.24
N GLN A 31 -12.49 12.91 -0.42
CA GLN A 31 -12.36 14.32 -0.75
C GLN A 31 -11.08 14.90 -0.13
N PRO A 32 -10.34 15.75 -0.85
CA PRO A 32 -9.17 16.42 -0.30
C PRO A 32 -9.61 17.58 0.61
N ILE A 33 -9.65 17.32 1.91
CA ILE A 33 -10.00 18.29 2.95
C ILE A 33 -8.75 18.58 3.77
N TYR A 34 -8.33 19.84 3.82
CA TYR A 34 -7.14 20.30 4.53
C TYR A 34 -7.52 21.07 5.80
N LEU A 35 -6.72 20.90 6.85
CA LEU A 35 -6.91 21.63 8.12
C LEU A 35 -6.32 23.04 8.10
N GLU A 36 -5.45 23.31 7.14
CA GLU A 36 -4.82 24.60 6.91
C GLU A 36 -4.63 24.84 5.42
N ALA A 37 -4.28 26.07 5.05
CA ALA A 37 -3.96 26.41 3.67
C ALA A 37 -2.79 25.54 3.16
N PRO A 38 -3.01 24.69 2.15
CA PRO A 38 -1.97 23.78 1.70
C PRO A 38 -0.92 24.49 0.83
N THR A 39 0.13 23.77 0.48
CA THR A 39 1.20 24.20 -0.42
C THR A 39 0.99 23.57 -1.79
N LEU A 40 1.04 24.39 -2.84
CA LEU A 40 1.05 23.93 -4.23
C LEU A 40 2.49 23.62 -4.65
N TRP A 41 2.72 22.44 -5.19
CA TRP A 41 4.01 22.02 -5.73
C TRP A 41 3.97 22.01 -7.25
N LEU A 42 4.90 22.74 -7.84
CA LEU A 42 5.06 22.86 -9.28
C LEU A 42 6.22 21.96 -9.75
N PRO A 43 6.00 21.12 -10.77
CA PRO A 43 7.00 20.20 -11.26
C PRO A 43 8.13 20.95 -11.99
N PRO A 44 9.32 20.33 -12.09
CA PRO A 44 10.38 20.85 -12.94
C PRO A 44 9.93 20.84 -14.40
N MET A 45 10.09 21.98 -15.08
CA MET A 45 9.78 22.15 -16.50
C MET A 45 11.09 22.17 -17.31
N ALA A 46 11.07 21.59 -18.50
CA ALA A 46 12.24 21.53 -19.37
C ALA A 46 12.72 22.92 -19.84
N GLN A 47 11.82 23.90 -19.85
CA GLN A 47 12.09 25.29 -20.22
C GLN A 47 11.39 26.20 -19.22
N GLU A 48 12.01 27.34 -18.92
CA GLU A 48 11.38 28.39 -18.11
C GLU A 48 10.10 28.84 -18.80
N THR A 49 8.97 28.52 -18.18
CA THR A 49 7.66 28.78 -18.75
C THR A 49 6.80 29.52 -17.76
N THR A 50 6.13 30.57 -18.23
CA THR A 50 5.15 31.30 -17.44
C THR A 50 3.87 30.48 -17.33
N LEU A 51 3.51 30.13 -16.10
CA LEU A 51 2.23 29.53 -15.76
C LEU A 51 1.29 30.60 -15.21
N ASN A 52 0.06 30.59 -15.69
CA ASN A 52 -1.02 31.36 -15.09
C ASN A 52 -1.61 30.58 -13.93
N LEU A 53 -1.75 31.25 -12.78
CA LEU A 53 -2.45 30.75 -11.61
C LEU A 53 -3.79 31.46 -11.43
N LEU A 54 -4.85 30.68 -11.20
CA LEU A 54 -6.15 31.16 -10.71
C LEU A 54 -6.51 30.39 -9.45
N ILE A 55 -6.97 31.11 -8.43
CA ILE A 55 -7.53 30.52 -7.22
C ILE A 55 -8.95 31.02 -7.08
N ASP A 56 -9.90 30.10 -7.21
CA ASP A 56 -11.32 30.37 -7.05
C ASP A 56 -11.78 29.94 -5.65
N ASN A 57 -12.53 30.81 -4.97
CA ASN A 57 -13.36 30.45 -3.84
C ASN A 57 -14.70 29.95 -4.35
N VAL A 58 -14.86 28.63 -4.39
CA VAL A 58 -16.06 27.97 -4.89
C VAL A 58 -17.24 28.19 -3.93
N THR A 59 -16.99 28.27 -2.63
CA THR A 59 -18.03 28.54 -1.62
C THR A 59 -18.68 29.90 -1.83
N HIS A 60 -17.86 30.94 -2.01
CA HIS A 60 -18.34 32.33 -2.15
C HIS A 60 -18.48 32.79 -3.61
N LYS A 61 -18.20 31.91 -4.58
CA LYS A 61 -18.22 32.21 -6.02
C LYS A 61 -17.38 33.44 -6.39
N SER A 62 -16.22 33.58 -5.76
CA SER A 62 -15.31 34.71 -5.96
C SER A 62 -13.93 34.26 -6.42
N VAL A 63 -13.23 35.12 -7.16
CA VAL A 63 -11.84 34.89 -7.57
C VAL A 63 -10.92 35.52 -6.53
N ILE A 64 -10.04 34.72 -5.93
CA ILE A 64 -9.09 35.19 -4.89
C ILE A 64 -7.82 35.75 -5.53
N ALA A 65 -7.28 35.01 -6.50
CA ALA A 65 -6.05 35.39 -7.19
C ALA A 65 -6.21 35.11 -8.68
N ARG A 66 -5.84 36.07 -9.53
CA ARG A 66 -5.82 35.94 -10.99
C ARG A 66 -4.48 36.44 -11.52
N SER A 67 -3.75 35.54 -12.18
CA SER A 67 -2.50 35.83 -12.91
C SER A 67 -1.35 36.31 -12.01
N ALA A 68 -0.90 35.42 -11.12
CA ALA A 68 0.51 35.44 -10.76
C ALA A 68 1.26 34.73 -11.90
N GLU A 69 2.09 35.44 -12.64
CA GLU A 69 3.03 34.82 -13.58
C GLU A 69 4.05 34.02 -12.76
N ILE A 70 3.87 32.70 -12.76
CA ILE A 70 4.81 31.82 -12.06
C ILE A 70 5.80 31.30 -13.08
N ILE A 71 7.07 31.68 -12.90
CA ILE A 71 8.17 31.09 -13.64
C ILE A 71 8.42 29.70 -13.06
N ALA A 72 8.06 28.67 -13.81
CA ALA A 72 8.44 27.30 -13.52
C ALA A 72 9.90 27.09 -13.94
N THR A 73 10.72 26.55 -13.03
CA THR A 73 12.15 26.30 -13.28
C THR A 73 12.38 24.82 -13.58
N ASN A 74 13.64 24.43 -13.78
CA ASN A 74 14.05 23.03 -13.90
C ASN A 74 14.06 22.26 -12.57
N GLN A 75 13.50 22.84 -11.50
CA GLN A 75 13.42 22.26 -10.17
C GLN A 75 11.99 22.30 -9.63
N TRP A 76 11.72 21.46 -8.64
CA TRP A 76 10.49 21.54 -7.88
C TRP A 76 10.40 22.88 -7.15
N ARG A 77 9.25 23.53 -7.27
CA ARG A 77 8.99 24.80 -6.58
C ARG A 77 7.73 24.68 -5.74
N SER A 78 7.84 25.07 -4.48
CA SER A 78 6.70 25.20 -3.58
C SER A 78 6.11 26.60 -3.65
N LEU A 79 4.80 26.69 -3.57
CA LEU A 79 4.03 27.92 -3.50
C LEU A 79 3.02 27.79 -2.37
N SER A 80 3.28 28.47 -1.26
CA SER A 80 2.35 28.47 -0.13
C SER A 80 1.06 29.17 -0.53
N LEU A 81 -0.09 28.53 -0.31
CA LEU A 81 -1.39 29.16 -0.57
C LEU A 81 -1.90 29.97 0.63
N LYS A 82 -1.13 30.01 1.73
CA LYS A 82 -1.53 30.63 3.00
C LYS A 82 -1.88 32.11 2.85
N ASP A 83 -1.17 32.84 1.99
CA ASP A 83 -1.41 34.26 1.81
C ASP A 83 -2.74 34.55 1.08
N TRP A 84 -3.17 33.65 0.21
CA TRP A 84 -4.44 33.77 -0.53
C TRP A 84 -5.63 33.17 0.23
N LEU A 85 -5.42 32.09 0.97
CA LEU A 85 -6.47 31.29 1.58
C LEU A 85 -6.63 31.60 3.08
N GLN A 86 -7.19 32.77 3.38
CA GLN A 86 -7.34 33.26 4.76
C GLN A 86 -8.59 32.75 5.48
N THR A 87 -9.56 32.25 4.72
CA THR A 87 -10.86 31.80 5.23
C THR A 87 -11.03 30.30 5.00
N PRO A 88 -11.88 29.64 5.80
CA PRO A 88 -12.34 28.29 5.51
C PRO A 88 -13.29 28.30 4.31
N GLY A 89 -13.32 27.21 3.54
CA GLY A 89 -14.18 27.09 2.38
C GLY A 89 -13.71 26.07 1.35
N ARG A 90 -14.40 26.00 0.23
CA ARG A 90 -14.05 25.17 -0.92
C ARG A 90 -13.32 26.01 -1.95
N TYR A 91 -12.20 25.49 -2.42
CA TYR A 91 -11.30 26.16 -3.33
C TYR A 91 -11.03 25.32 -4.57
N GLU A 92 -10.74 26.00 -5.66
CA GLU A 92 -10.22 25.39 -6.88
C GLU A 92 -8.99 26.17 -7.33
N VAL A 93 -7.86 25.48 -7.41
CA VAL A 93 -6.63 26.03 -7.98
C VAL A 93 -6.53 25.56 -9.42
N LYS A 94 -6.31 26.49 -10.34
CA LYS A 94 -6.10 26.21 -11.77
C LYS A 94 -4.75 26.74 -12.20
N LEU A 95 -4.02 25.91 -12.94
CA LEU A 95 -2.77 26.25 -13.59
C LEU A 95 -2.93 26.08 -15.09
N TRP A 96 -2.49 27.05 -15.87
CA TRP A 96 -2.46 26.88 -17.33
C TRP A 96 -1.44 27.74 -18.05
N ASN A 97 -1.03 27.26 -19.21
CA ASN A 97 -0.35 28.03 -20.25
C ASN A 97 -0.89 27.56 -21.62
N ILE A 98 -0.11 27.77 -22.69
CA ILE A 98 -0.47 27.37 -24.06
C ILE A 98 -0.55 25.84 -24.22
N SER A 99 0.31 25.09 -23.54
CA SER A 99 0.50 23.63 -23.73
C SER A 99 0.04 22.78 -22.55
N PHE A 100 -0.30 23.39 -21.41
CA PHE A 100 -0.56 22.72 -20.14
C PHE A 100 -1.80 23.31 -19.46
N ARG A 101 -2.65 22.44 -18.91
CA ARG A 101 -3.80 22.80 -18.08
C ARG A 101 -3.95 21.80 -16.95
N TRP A 102 -4.17 22.31 -15.75
CA TRP A 102 -4.37 21.50 -14.56
C TRP A 102 -5.31 22.22 -13.59
N SER A 103 -6.08 21.44 -12.84
CA SER A 103 -7.00 21.97 -11.83
C SER A 103 -7.12 21.01 -10.64
N HIS A 104 -7.17 21.55 -9.43
CA HIS A 104 -7.37 20.78 -8.22
C HIS A 104 -8.39 21.47 -7.29
N ARG A 105 -9.43 20.72 -6.92
CA ARG A 105 -10.46 21.16 -5.98
C ARG A 105 -10.20 20.59 -4.60
N PHE A 106 -10.34 21.41 -3.57
CA PHE A 106 -10.17 21.00 -2.18
C PHE A 106 -10.99 21.87 -1.23
N GLU A 107 -11.08 21.44 0.03
CA GLU A 107 -11.74 22.18 1.10
C GLU A 107 -10.71 22.53 2.18
N ILE A 108 -10.80 23.74 2.75
CA ILE A 108 -10.07 24.14 3.96
C ILE A 108 -11.11 24.27 5.08
N CYS A 109 -10.91 23.52 6.16
CA CYS A 109 -11.74 23.61 7.34
C CYS A 109 -11.31 24.80 8.25
N GLU A 110 -12.17 25.13 9.21
CA GLU A 110 -11.95 26.21 10.18
C GLU A 110 -10.58 26.14 10.85
N LYS A 111 -9.99 27.31 11.19
CA LYS A 111 -8.65 27.43 11.78
C LYS A 111 -8.51 26.44 12.93
N TYR A 112 -7.79 25.36 12.67
CA TYR A 112 -7.66 24.27 13.61
C TYR A 112 -6.71 24.71 14.73
N TYR A 113 -7.26 24.96 15.91
CA TYR A 113 -6.43 25.18 17.09
C TYR A 113 -5.93 23.82 17.57
N PHE A 114 -4.64 23.56 17.39
CA PHE A 114 -3.99 22.52 18.16
C PHE A 114 -4.05 22.94 19.64
N PRO A 115 -4.77 22.22 20.51
CA PRO A 115 -4.67 22.49 21.93
C PRO A 115 -3.19 22.38 22.32
N LYS A 116 -2.68 23.38 23.03
CA LYS A 116 -1.31 23.38 23.55
C LYS A 116 -1.09 22.04 24.26
N SER A 117 -0.11 21.30 23.77
CA SER A 117 0.20 19.91 24.10
C SER A 117 0.10 19.64 25.60
N ALA A 118 -0.90 18.84 26.00
CA ALA A 118 -0.75 17.98 27.17
C ALA A 118 0.35 16.96 26.84
N GLN A 119 1.14 16.54 27.84
CA GLN A 119 2.25 15.61 27.68
C GLN A 119 1.92 14.47 26.71
N HIS A 120 2.77 14.27 25.68
CA HIS A 120 2.70 13.18 24.71
C HIS A 120 3.04 11.84 25.37
N GLN A 121 2.10 11.35 26.17
CA GLN A 121 2.14 10.00 26.71
C GLN A 121 0.86 9.30 26.23
N PRO A 122 0.98 8.46 25.19
CA PRO A 122 -0.15 7.70 24.69
C PRO A 122 -0.77 6.89 25.83
N LYS A 123 -2.06 7.05 26.07
CA LYS A 123 -2.81 6.24 27.03
C LYS A 123 -3.60 5.19 26.27
N ILE A 124 -3.40 3.93 26.62
CA ILE A 124 -4.09 2.82 25.97
C ILE A 124 -5.34 2.46 26.76
N ARG A 125 -6.44 2.29 26.03
CA ARG A 125 -7.70 1.77 26.54
C ARG A 125 -8.08 0.49 25.82
N HIS A 126 -8.59 -0.48 26.57
CA HIS A 126 -9.16 -1.72 26.06
C HIS A 126 -10.59 -1.84 26.58
N ASP A 127 -11.56 -2.00 25.67
CA ASP A 127 -12.99 -2.08 26.00
C ASP A 127 -13.48 -0.96 26.94
N ARG A 128 -13.03 0.28 26.64
CA ARG A 128 -13.33 1.52 27.39
C ARG A 128 -12.72 1.62 28.79
N GLN A 129 -11.79 0.75 29.14
CA GLN A 129 -11.06 0.81 30.42
C GLN A 129 -9.59 1.18 30.18
N ASP A 130 -9.03 2.02 31.04
CA ASP A 130 -7.61 2.39 30.99
C ASP A 130 -6.74 1.16 31.30
N CYS A 131 -5.76 0.89 30.44
CA CYS A 131 -4.82 -0.21 30.62
C CYS A 131 -3.62 0.26 31.43
N ALA A 132 -3.45 -0.28 32.64
CA ALA A 132 -2.27 0.02 33.46
C ALA A 132 -1.00 -0.69 32.97
N HIS A 133 -1.16 -1.83 32.29
CA HIS A 133 -0.06 -2.67 31.82
C HIS A 133 -0.30 -3.12 30.38
N LEU A 134 0.79 -3.17 29.63
CA LEU A 134 0.84 -3.63 28.25
C LEU A 134 1.87 -4.76 28.13
N PRO A 135 1.65 -5.73 27.23
CA PRO A 135 0.44 -5.92 26.43
C PRO A 135 -0.78 -6.37 27.25
N VAL A 136 -1.97 -6.06 26.78
CA VAL A 136 -3.23 -6.63 27.29
C VAL A 136 -3.26 -8.12 26.94
N GLN A 137 -3.34 -8.97 27.95
CA GLN A 137 -3.40 -10.42 27.77
C GLN A 137 -4.86 -10.87 27.63
N VAL A 138 -5.17 -11.61 26.56
CA VAL A 138 -6.49 -12.21 26.35
C VAL A 138 -6.41 -13.72 26.21
N GLU A 139 -7.38 -14.43 26.80
CA GLU A 139 -7.34 -15.90 26.91
C GLU A 139 -7.59 -16.64 25.59
N THR A 140 -8.28 -16.01 24.64
CA THR A 140 -8.71 -16.68 23.41
C THR A 140 -8.54 -15.80 22.19
N VAL A 141 -8.32 -16.44 21.04
CA VAL A 141 -8.32 -15.80 19.71
C VAL A 141 -9.63 -15.07 19.43
N ALA A 142 -10.77 -15.62 19.90
CA ALA A 142 -12.07 -14.97 19.74
C ALA A 142 -12.13 -13.63 20.50
N LYS A 143 -11.63 -13.58 21.75
CA LYS A 143 -11.54 -12.34 22.53
C LYS A 143 -10.57 -11.35 21.88
N PHE A 144 -9.43 -11.81 21.37
CA PHE A 144 -8.48 -10.98 20.64
C PHE A 144 -9.13 -10.25 19.45
N TRP A 145 -9.85 -10.98 18.60
CA TRP A 145 -10.49 -10.37 17.43
C TRP A 145 -11.69 -9.49 17.77
N ALA A 146 -12.36 -9.74 18.89
CA ALA A 146 -13.47 -8.91 19.36
C ALA A 146 -13.02 -7.58 20.00
N ALA A 147 -11.76 -7.48 20.42
CA ALA A 147 -11.24 -6.36 21.20
C ALA A 147 -11.41 -5.01 20.48
N GLN A 148 -11.83 -4.01 21.27
CA GLN A 148 -11.79 -2.60 20.87
C GLN A 148 -10.71 -1.88 21.67
N LEU A 149 -9.73 -1.35 20.95
CA LEU A 149 -8.61 -0.61 21.52
C LEU A 149 -8.73 0.87 21.17
N GLN A 150 -8.22 1.72 22.03
CA GLN A 150 -8.16 3.15 21.81
C GLN A 150 -6.84 3.70 22.33
N ILE A 151 -6.18 4.54 21.53
CA ILE A 151 -4.96 5.25 21.90
C ILE A 151 -5.30 6.73 22.03
N ASP A 152 -5.27 7.23 23.26
CA ASP A 152 -5.49 8.63 23.59
C ASP A 152 -4.16 9.38 23.72
N GLY A 153 -4.16 10.70 23.52
CA GLY A 153 -2.97 11.54 23.73
C GLY A 153 -1.95 11.51 22.58
N LEU A 154 -2.38 11.08 21.40
CA LEU A 154 -1.61 11.24 20.16
C LEU A 154 -1.69 12.71 19.70
N TRP A 155 -0.78 13.12 18.80
CA TRP A 155 -0.99 14.37 18.09
C TRP A 155 -2.26 14.28 17.22
N PRO A 156 -3.00 15.40 17.05
CA PRO A 156 -4.05 15.45 16.04
C PRO A 156 -3.54 14.99 14.68
N LEU A 157 -4.23 14.03 14.07
CA LEU A 157 -3.85 13.43 12.79
C LEU A 157 -2.51 12.69 12.78
N GLU A 158 -1.96 12.33 13.94
CA GLU A 158 -0.76 11.51 14.01
C GLU A 158 -0.97 10.16 13.32
N SER A 159 0.03 9.75 12.54
CA SER A 159 0.01 8.44 11.88
C SER A 159 0.62 7.39 12.81
N VAL A 160 -0.11 6.30 13.01
CA VAL A 160 0.32 5.17 13.82
C VAL A 160 0.32 3.92 12.95
N THR A 161 1.45 3.23 12.93
CA THR A 161 1.57 1.94 12.27
C THR A 161 1.19 0.85 13.25
N LEU A 162 0.21 0.03 12.88
CA LEU A 162 -0.14 -1.19 13.59
C LEU A 162 0.63 -2.36 12.99
N LEU A 163 1.21 -3.19 13.84
CA LEU A 163 1.95 -4.38 13.48
C LEU A 163 1.24 -5.60 14.05
N LEU A 164 0.66 -6.42 13.19
CA LEU A 164 -0.04 -7.65 13.56
C LEU A 164 0.85 -8.84 13.21
N SER A 165 1.00 -9.80 14.13
CA SER A 165 1.71 -11.05 13.87
C SER A 165 0.97 -12.23 14.49
N ASN A 166 1.09 -13.40 13.85
CA ASN A 166 0.67 -14.69 14.40
C ASN A 166 1.87 -15.59 14.79
N GLY A 167 3.08 -15.01 14.87
CA GLY A 167 4.33 -15.70 15.15
C GLY A 167 5.02 -16.33 13.93
N GLN A 168 4.31 -16.63 12.85
CA GLN A 168 4.87 -17.13 11.59
C GLN A 168 4.90 -16.03 10.52
N ASP A 169 3.78 -15.33 10.40
CA ASP A 169 3.54 -14.23 9.48
C ASP A 169 3.39 -12.92 10.24
N ALA A 170 3.65 -11.82 9.53
CA ALA A 170 3.41 -10.48 10.02
C ALA A 170 2.82 -9.60 8.92
N SER A 171 1.96 -8.68 9.32
CA SER A 171 1.35 -7.68 8.44
C SER A 171 1.33 -6.34 9.16
N SER A 172 1.33 -5.25 8.41
CA SER A 172 1.25 -3.91 8.98
C SER A 172 0.23 -3.06 8.24
N CYS A 173 -0.38 -2.12 8.97
CA CYS A 173 -1.22 -1.10 8.38
C CYS A 173 -1.06 0.22 9.12
N THR A 174 -1.22 1.33 8.41
CA THR A 174 -1.14 2.65 9.02
C THR A 174 -2.54 3.20 9.20
N LEU A 175 -2.84 3.59 10.44
CA LEU A 175 -4.03 4.35 10.81
C LEU A 175 -3.63 5.77 11.20
N GLN A 176 -4.64 6.64 11.31
CA GLN A 176 -4.44 8.03 11.67
C GLN A 176 -5.34 8.38 12.84
N ALA A 177 -4.78 9.02 13.86
CA ALA A 177 -5.55 9.60 14.94
C ALA A 177 -6.54 10.63 14.39
N ASP A 178 -7.64 10.81 15.12
CA ASP A 178 -8.61 11.82 14.78
C ASP A 178 -8.08 13.23 15.09
N ARG A 179 -8.99 14.20 14.96
CA ARG A 179 -8.69 15.60 15.17
C ARG A 179 -8.33 15.94 16.63
N ILE A 180 -8.80 15.15 17.61
CA ILE A 180 -8.51 15.38 19.03
C ILE A 180 -7.37 14.50 19.55
N GLY A 181 -6.67 13.78 18.67
CA GLY A 181 -5.54 12.93 19.06
C GLY A 181 -5.96 11.58 19.62
N ILE A 182 -7.14 11.10 19.22
CA ILE A 182 -7.68 9.79 19.59
C ILE A 182 -7.64 8.86 18.39
N LEU A 183 -7.07 7.67 18.56
CA LEU A 183 -7.11 6.62 17.55
C LEU A 183 -7.92 5.43 18.05
N GLU A 184 -9.05 5.15 17.42
CA GLU A 184 -9.85 3.95 17.67
C GLU A 184 -9.40 2.79 16.75
N ILE A 185 -9.17 1.63 17.35
CA ILE A 185 -8.68 0.43 16.69
C ILE A 185 -9.66 -0.71 16.97
N SER A 186 -10.32 -1.17 15.91
CA SER A 186 -11.16 -2.36 15.95
C SER A 186 -10.37 -3.54 15.40
N VAL A 187 -9.93 -4.45 16.27
CA VAL A 187 -9.02 -5.55 15.89
C VAL A 187 -9.68 -6.47 14.85
N ALA A 188 -11.00 -6.63 14.88
CA ALA A 188 -11.78 -7.35 13.88
C ALA A 188 -11.53 -6.89 12.43
N LYS A 189 -11.24 -5.60 12.20
CA LYS A 189 -10.96 -5.07 10.85
C LYS A 189 -9.64 -5.59 10.27
N LEU A 190 -8.78 -6.15 11.11
CA LEU A 190 -7.47 -6.70 10.74
C LEU A 190 -7.50 -8.22 10.51
N HIS A 191 -8.65 -8.87 10.76
CA HIS A 191 -8.78 -10.34 10.69
C HIS A 191 -8.43 -10.92 9.31
N GLU A 192 -8.62 -10.17 8.23
CA GLU A 192 -8.29 -10.62 6.87
C GLU A 192 -6.80 -10.50 6.53
N LEU A 193 -5.99 -9.84 7.37
CA LEU A 193 -4.59 -9.55 7.07
C LEU A 193 -3.66 -10.74 7.29
N LEU A 194 -4.06 -11.73 8.09
CA LEU A 194 -3.27 -12.92 8.42
C LEU A 194 -4.13 -14.19 8.35
N PRO A 195 -3.53 -15.35 8.04
CA PRO A 195 -4.23 -16.63 8.11
C PRO A 195 -4.62 -16.97 9.56
N LYS A 196 -5.58 -17.90 9.71
CA LYS A 196 -6.04 -18.40 11.00
C LYS A 196 -4.89 -19.10 11.76
N ALA A 197 -4.70 -18.72 13.01
CA ALA A 197 -3.70 -19.26 13.93
C ALA A 197 -4.26 -19.28 15.36
N GLU A 198 -3.56 -19.97 16.26
CA GLU A 198 -3.92 -20.05 17.68
C GLU A 198 -3.34 -18.90 18.51
N TYR A 199 -2.40 -18.16 17.94
CA TYR A 199 -1.68 -17.08 18.59
C TYR A 199 -1.70 -15.84 17.71
N TYR A 200 -1.94 -14.69 18.34
CA TYR A 200 -1.82 -13.38 17.72
C TYR A 200 -1.28 -12.36 18.71
N VAL A 201 -0.50 -11.43 18.18
CA VAL A 201 -0.04 -10.23 18.88
C VAL A 201 -0.24 -9.02 17.97
N LEU A 202 -0.75 -7.94 18.55
CA LEU A 202 -0.87 -6.64 17.90
C LEU A 202 0.00 -5.64 18.65
N GLY A 203 0.89 -4.97 17.93
CA GLY A 203 1.64 -3.83 18.41
C GLY A 203 1.30 -2.55 17.66
N TYR A 204 1.80 -1.43 18.16
CA TYR A 204 1.72 -0.14 17.52
C TYR A 204 3.06 0.59 17.59
N GLN A 205 3.27 1.42 16.58
CA GLN A 205 4.44 2.28 16.47
C GLN A 205 4.01 3.68 16.02
N VAL A 206 4.34 4.66 16.85
CA VAL A 206 4.31 6.07 16.48
C VAL A 206 5.62 6.42 15.77
N LEU A 207 5.58 7.34 14.80
CA LEU A 207 6.77 7.73 14.03
C LEU A 207 7.89 8.21 14.96
N GLY A 208 9.06 7.57 14.87
CA GLY A 208 10.23 7.90 15.70
C GLY A 208 10.22 7.28 17.11
N GLN A 209 9.22 6.48 17.45
CA GLN A 209 9.18 5.69 18.69
C GLN A 209 9.42 4.20 18.40
N GLU A 210 9.78 3.46 19.45
CA GLU A 210 9.86 2.00 19.41
C GLU A 210 8.46 1.37 19.31
N ASN A 211 8.39 0.17 18.73
CA ASN A 211 7.15 -0.60 18.67
C ASN A 211 6.77 -1.09 20.07
N GLN A 212 5.53 -0.87 20.47
CA GLN A 212 4.98 -1.34 21.74
C GLN A 212 3.85 -2.34 21.49
N GLN A 213 3.80 -3.42 22.27
CA GLN A 213 2.73 -4.40 22.15
C GLN A 213 1.45 -3.88 22.82
N LEU A 214 0.31 -3.98 22.13
CA LEU A 214 -1.00 -3.56 22.63
C LEU A 214 -1.75 -4.71 23.27
N ILE A 215 -1.91 -5.82 22.55
CA ILE A 215 -2.73 -6.96 22.94
C ILE A 215 -2.11 -8.25 22.41
N GLU A 216 -2.19 -9.30 23.20
CA GLU A 216 -1.63 -10.62 22.89
C GLU A 216 -2.58 -11.73 23.37
N VAL A 217 -2.68 -12.81 22.59
CA VAL A 217 -3.32 -14.04 23.07
C VAL A 217 -2.37 -14.72 24.05
N GLY A 218 -2.77 -14.77 25.32
CA GLY A 218 -1.96 -15.33 26.39
C GLY A 218 -1.58 -16.78 26.08
N ARG A 219 -0.28 -17.07 26.08
CA ARG A 219 0.19 -18.44 26.04
C ARG A 219 -0.17 -19.08 27.37
N LEU A 220 -0.96 -20.15 27.34
CA LEU A 220 -1.06 -21.05 28.48
C LEU A 220 0.37 -21.47 28.81
N ALA A 221 0.90 -20.97 29.92
CA ALA A 221 2.15 -21.45 30.45
C ALA A 221 1.90 -22.92 30.80
N GLU A 222 2.38 -23.83 29.94
CA GLU A 222 2.57 -25.21 30.33
C GLU A 222 3.58 -25.20 31.48
N THR A 223 3.07 -25.21 32.71
CA THR A 223 3.86 -25.60 33.88
C THR A 223 4.23 -27.06 33.69
N VAL A 224 5.34 -27.30 32.99
CA VAL A 224 6.00 -28.60 32.92
C VAL A 224 6.54 -28.89 34.33
N SER A 225 5.78 -29.66 35.10
CA SER A 225 6.26 -30.32 36.31
C SER A 225 7.19 -31.45 35.89
N ILE A 226 8.49 -31.16 35.82
CA ILE A 226 9.52 -32.16 35.57
C ILE A 226 9.72 -33.00 36.83
N SER A 227 9.28 -34.26 36.78
CA SER A 227 9.84 -35.32 37.62
C SER A 227 10.76 -36.19 36.74
N PRO A 228 11.96 -36.56 37.20
CA PRO A 228 12.94 -37.23 36.35
C PRO A 228 12.77 -38.76 36.35
N PRO A 229 13.02 -39.45 35.23
CA PRO A 229 13.45 -40.83 35.26
C PRO A 229 14.95 -40.97 34.93
N ILE A 230 15.54 -41.89 35.67
CA ILE A 230 16.91 -42.40 35.68
C ILE A 230 17.25 -43.09 34.33
N PRO A 231 18.52 -43.06 33.87
CA PRO A 231 18.91 -43.57 32.57
C PRO A 231 19.16 -45.09 32.61
N SER A 232 18.91 -45.74 31.49
CA SER A 232 19.42 -47.09 31.20
C SER A 232 19.98 -47.11 29.78
N GLU A 233 21.28 -47.34 29.75
CA GLU A 233 22.13 -47.72 28.62
C GLU A 233 21.56 -48.93 27.88
N THR A 234 21.70 -48.99 26.55
CA THR A 234 22.45 -50.06 25.89
C THR A 234 22.66 -49.76 24.40
N GLU A 235 23.87 -50.10 23.98
CA GLU A 235 24.42 -50.13 22.64
C GLU A 235 23.59 -51.00 21.67
N SER A 236 23.68 -50.74 20.37
CA SER A 236 24.26 -51.70 19.42
C SER A 236 24.10 -51.26 17.96
N ASP A 237 25.18 -51.49 17.22
CA ASP A 237 25.39 -51.47 15.77
C ASP A 237 24.26 -52.04 14.89
N SER A 238 24.10 -51.50 13.67
CA SER A 238 24.65 -52.15 12.47
C SER A 238 24.22 -51.49 11.15
N SER A 239 25.13 -51.64 10.20
CA SER A 239 25.19 -51.13 8.83
C SER A 239 24.29 -51.86 7.82
N ALA A 240 24.00 -51.18 6.70
CA ALA A 240 24.00 -51.66 5.30
C ALA A 240 22.88 -50.95 4.49
N VAL A 241 23.19 -50.02 3.59
CA VAL A 241 23.56 -50.23 2.17
C VAL A 241 22.49 -50.99 1.38
N ILE A 242 21.70 -50.27 0.56
CA ILE A 242 21.23 -50.75 -0.74
C ILE A 242 21.24 -49.59 -1.75
N ASP A 243 22.01 -49.84 -2.80
CA ASP A 243 22.17 -49.10 -4.04
C ASP A 243 20.97 -49.33 -4.99
N THR A 244 20.55 -48.34 -5.79
CA THR A 244 20.51 -48.41 -7.27
C THR A 244 19.56 -47.40 -7.96
N LYS A 245 20.15 -46.71 -8.95
CA LYS A 245 19.65 -46.40 -10.31
C LYS A 245 18.69 -45.21 -10.56
N THR A 246 19.32 -44.09 -10.93
CA THR A 246 19.34 -43.49 -12.28
C THR A 246 18.14 -43.70 -13.22
N VAL A 247 17.34 -42.65 -13.46
CA VAL A 247 16.72 -42.32 -14.77
C VAL A 247 16.56 -40.80 -14.95
N LYS A 248 17.24 -40.24 -15.95
CA LYS A 248 16.87 -39.10 -16.83
C LYS A 248 17.48 -39.47 -18.20
N PRO A 249 17.01 -39.01 -19.39
CA PRO A 249 16.39 -37.70 -19.64
C PRO A 249 15.27 -37.68 -20.71
N ILE A 250 14.36 -36.70 -20.67
CA ILE A 250 13.60 -36.31 -21.88
C ILE A 250 13.63 -34.78 -22.01
N GLU A 251 14.47 -34.39 -22.97
CA GLU A 251 14.32 -33.33 -23.97
C GLU A 251 13.66 -32.00 -23.57
N LYS A 252 14.53 -31.00 -23.44
CA LYS A 252 14.22 -29.59 -23.63
C LYS A 252 13.93 -29.33 -25.11
N SER A 253 12.67 -29.18 -25.48
CA SER A 253 12.30 -28.48 -26.71
C SER A 253 12.20 -26.99 -26.42
N GLN A 254 13.27 -26.26 -26.76
CA GLN A 254 13.27 -24.80 -26.84
C GLN A 254 12.41 -24.38 -28.05
N ALA A 255 11.16 -24.00 -27.78
CA ALA A 255 10.42 -23.11 -28.65
C ALA A 255 10.46 -21.72 -28.00
N SER A 256 11.01 -20.74 -28.70
CA SER A 256 11.00 -19.33 -28.32
C SER A 256 9.54 -18.83 -28.27
N THR A 257 8.90 -18.98 -27.11
CA THR A 257 7.55 -18.48 -26.88
C THR A 257 7.63 -16.97 -26.72
N VAL A 258 7.03 -16.25 -27.67
CA VAL A 258 6.75 -14.83 -27.52
C VAL A 258 5.95 -14.69 -26.23
N SER A 259 6.58 -14.09 -25.21
CA SER A 259 5.91 -13.85 -23.93
C SER A 259 4.69 -12.98 -24.20
N ASN A 260 3.50 -13.53 -23.98
CA ASN A 260 2.22 -12.84 -24.15
C ASN A 260 1.68 -12.32 -22.80
N TRP A 261 2.59 -12.06 -21.86
CA TRP A 261 2.27 -11.54 -20.55
C TRP A 261 2.20 -10.02 -20.58
N HIS A 262 1.11 -9.49 -20.05
CA HIS A 262 0.87 -8.05 -19.98
C HIS A 262 0.69 -7.64 -18.52
N LEU A 263 1.19 -6.45 -18.20
CA LEU A 263 1.00 -5.86 -16.89
C LEU A 263 -0.34 -5.14 -16.83
N VAL A 264 -1.15 -5.46 -15.83
CA VAL A 264 -2.42 -4.81 -15.55
C VAL A 264 -2.29 -4.01 -14.26
N THR A 265 -2.62 -2.72 -14.33
CA THR A 265 -2.73 -1.82 -13.17
C THR A 265 -4.17 -1.77 -12.68
N ILE A 266 -4.33 -1.88 -11.38
CA ILE A 266 -5.62 -1.94 -10.68
C ILE A 266 -5.68 -0.77 -9.70
N LYS A 267 -6.89 -0.32 -9.37
CA LYS A 267 -7.09 0.69 -8.32
C LYS A 267 -6.53 0.20 -6.98
N SER A 268 -5.91 1.12 -6.24
CA SER A 268 -5.23 0.76 -4.99
C SER A 268 -6.12 0.06 -3.98
N ARG A 269 -5.57 -1.00 -3.34
CA ARG A 269 -6.26 -1.86 -2.35
C ARG A 269 -7.49 -2.61 -2.90
N LYS A 270 -7.59 -2.78 -4.22
CA LYS A 270 -8.70 -3.50 -4.89
C LYS A 270 -8.27 -4.75 -5.66
N ARG A 271 -7.02 -5.16 -5.52
CA ARG A 271 -6.44 -6.31 -6.24
C ARG A 271 -7.23 -7.60 -6.03
N ASP A 272 -7.61 -7.93 -4.80
CA ASP A 272 -8.28 -9.21 -4.52
C ASP A 272 -9.68 -9.28 -5.13
N ILE A 273 -10.43 -8.17 -5.06
CA ILE A 273 -11.77 -8.05 -5.67
C ILE A 273 -11.64 -8.19 -7.19
N PHE A 274 -10.67 -7.50 -7.77
CA PHE A 274 -10.39 -7.57 -9.20
C PHE A 274 -10.02 -8.99 -9.66
N CYS A 275 -9.16 -9.69 -8.92
CA CYS A 275 -8.77 -11.07 -9.22
C CYS A 275 -9.95 -12.04 -9.13
N LYS A 276 -10.83 -11.90 -8.12
CA LYS A 276 -12.07 -12.69 -8.05
C LYS A 276 -12.96 -12.48 -9.27
N GLN A 277 -13.09 -11.22 -9.73
CA GLN A 277 -13.89 -10.90 -10.91
C GLN A 277 -13.27 -11.45 -12.21
N ILE A 278 -11.95 -11.35 -12.40
CA ILE A 278 -11.26 -11.98 -13.54
C ILE A 278 -11.44 -13.50 -13.50
N GLN A 279 -11.19 -14.13 -12.35
CA GLN A 279 -11.33 -15.58 -12.22
C GLN A 279 -12.75 -16.05 -12.55
N HIS A 280 -13.77 -15.33 -12.05
CA HIS A 280 -15.16 -15.61 -12.37
C HIS A 280 -15.43 -15.54 -13.87
N ARG A 281 -14.87 -14.55 -14.57
CA ARG A 281 -15.00 -14.42 -16.03
C ARG A 281 -14.29 -15.52 -16.80
N LEU A 282 -13.09 -15.91 -16.36
CA LEU A 282 -12.35 -17.01 -16.97
C LEU A 282 -13.06 -18.36 -16.79
N ASN A 283 -13.74 -18.55 -15.67
CA ASN A 283 -14.50 -19.77 -15.40
C ASN A 283 -15.81 -19.85 -16.21
N ASN A 284 -16.40 -18.71 -16.56
CA ASN A 284 -17.74 -18.63 -17.15
C ASN A 284 -17.75 -18.25 -18.64
N SER A 285 -16.59 -18.03 -19.26
CA SER A 285 -16.48 -17.62 -20.66
C SER A 285 -15.34 -18.36 -21.33
N ARG A 286 -15.44 -18.55 -22.65
CA ARG A 286 -14.36 -19.23 -23.39
C ARG A 286 -13.12 -18.30 -23.47
N PRO A 287 -11.89 -18.84 -23.45
CA PRO A 287 -10.67 -18.02 -23.60
C PRO A 287 -10.65 -17.18 -24.88
N GLU A 288 -11.30 -17.69 -25.94
CA GLU A 288 -11.46 -17.00 -27.24
C GLU A 288 -12.32 -15.73 -27.15
N GLU A 289 -13.29 -15.72 -26.24
CA GLU A 289 -14.20 -14.59 -26.00
C GLU A 289 -13.54 -13.56 -25.08
N THR A 290 -12.88 -14.02 -24.02
CA THR A 290 -12.21 -13.13 -23.06
C THR A 290 -10.92 -12.55 -23.63
N GLY A 291 -10.25 -13.28 -24.51
CA GLY A 291 -8.90 -12.99 -25.00
C GLY A 291 -7.79 -13.23 -23.96
N ILE A 292 -8.14 -13.78 -22.80
CA ILE A 292 -7.25 -13.99 -21.65
C ILE A 292 -7.11 -15.50 -21.42
N VAL A 293 -5.87 -15.97 -21.34
CA VAL A 293 -5.54 -17.37 -21.09
C VAL A 293 -5.50 -17.65 -19.60
N THR A 294 -4.77 -16.82 -18.85
CA THR A 294 -4.60 -16.95 -17.41
C THR A 294 -4.12 -15.62 -16.81
N PHE A 295 -4.07 -15.54 -15.49
CA PHE A 295 -3.46 -14.44 -14.77
C PHE A 295 -2.65 -14.96 -13.57
N GLN A 296 -1.68 -14.16 -13.12
CA GLN A 296 -0.85 -14.45 -11.97
C GLN A 296 -0.71 -13.22 -11.07
N LEU A 297 -0.67 -13.49 -9.77
CA LEU A 297 -0.47 -12.49 -8.72
C LEU A 297 1.03 -12.25 -8.53
N CYS A 298 1.42 -10.98 -8.47
CA CYS A 298 2.74 -10.59 -8.01
C CYS A 298 2.77 -10.44 -6.48
N PRO A 299 3.94 -10.56 -5.84
CA PRO A 299 4.12 -10.30 -4.41
C PRO A 299 3.48 -8.97 -3.98
N ALA A 300 2.70 -9.02 -2.89
CA ALA A 300 1.84 -7.92 -2.45
C ALA A 300 2.59 -6.71 -1.91
N ASP A 301 3.76 -6.96 -1.34
CA ASP A 301 4.67 -5.99 -0.74
C ASP A 301 5.26 -5.01 -1.76
N ILE A 302 5.59 -5.50 -2.97
CA ILE A 302 6.21 -4.69 -4.03
C ILE A 302 5.19 -4.28 -5.10
N TYR A 303 4.21 -5.15 -5.37
CA TYR A 303 3.30 -5.04 -6.51
C TYR A 303 1.82 -5.10 -6.10
N ALA A 304 1.48 -4.40 -5.00
CA ALA A 304 0.13 -4.36 -4.41
C ALA A 304 -0.99 -4.05 -5.42
N ASP A 305 -0.70 -3.26 -6.44
CA ASP A 305 -1.68 -2.73 -7.40
C ASP A 305 -1.50 -3.29 -8.83
N TYR A 306 -0.72 -4.36 -8.96
CA TYR A 306 -0.43 -4.99 -10.26
C TYR A 306 -0.82 -6.46 -10.32
N VAL A 307 -1.22 -6.89 -11.52
CA VAL A 307 -1.49 -8.29 -11.88
C VAL A 307 -0.90 -8.57 -13.25
N LEU A 308 -0.38 -9.77 -13.43
CA LEU A 308 0.10 -10.26 -14.72
C LEU A 308 -1.02 -11.01 -15.42
N VAL A 309 -1.29 -10.68 -16.68
CA VAL A 309 -2.32 -11.33 -17.49
C VAL A 309 -1.69 -11.87 -18.76
N GLN A 310 -1.88 -13.15 -19.03
CA GLN A 310 -1.49 -13.76 -20.29
C GLN A 310 -2.63 -13.59 -21.30
N ALA A 311 -2.41 -12.79 -22.34
CA ALA A 311 -3.44 -12.47 -23.33
C ALA A 311 -3.16 -13.16 -24.66
N GLN A 312 -4.12 -13.92 -25.19
CA GLN A 312 -4.02 -14.51 -26.53
C GLN A 312 -4.38 -13.47 -27.60
N LYS A 313 -5.35 -12.59 -27.30
CA LYS A 313 -5.81 -11.54 -28.21
C LYS A 313 -6.00 -10.24 -27.45
N MET A 314 -5.07 -9.31 -27.63
CA MET A 314 -5.02 -8.08 -26.83
C MET A 314 -6.27 -7.19 -26.94
N SER A 315 -6.93 -7.15 -28.10
CA SER A 315 -8.16 -6.37 -28.28
C SER A 315 -9.33 -6.95 -27.47
N ALA A 316 -9.49 -8.28 -27.47
CA ALA A 316 -10.50 -8.97 -26.66
C ALA A 316 -10.16 -8.86 -25.16
N ALA A 317 -8.90 -9.09 -24.78
CA ALA A 317 -8.43 -8.96 -23.40
C ALA A 317 -8.71 -7.57 -22.83
N ARG A 318 -8.38 -6.51 -23.59
CA ARG A 318 -8.66 -5.12 -23.16
C ARG A 318 -10.15 -4.87 -22.97
N LYS A 319 -11.01 -5.34 -23.89
CA LYS A 319 -12.46 -5.18 -23.78
C LYS A 319 -13.01 -5.88 -22.54
N THR A 320 -12.54 -7.11 -22.27
CA THR A 320 -12.91 -7.87 -21.08
C THR A 320 -12.50 -7.12 -19.81
N LEU A 321 -11.22 -6.74 -19.70
CA LEU A 321 -10.67 -6.05 -18.53
C LEU A 321 -11.32 -4.69 -18.27
N GLN A 322 -11.63 -3.91 -19.30
CA GLN A 322 -12.31 -2.61 -19.17
C GLN A 322 -13.71 -2.72 -18.54
N SER A 323 -14.36 -3.87 -18.68
CA SER A 323 -15.68 -4.11 -18.10
C SER A 323 -15.62 -4.70 -16.68
N ILE A 324 -14.42 -4.89 -16.13
CA ILE A 324 -14.19 -5.34 -14.75
C ILE A 324 -14.01 -4.11 -13.86
N GLU A 325 -14.65 -4.10 -12.70
CA GLU A 325 -14.56 -2.96 -11.79
C GLU A 325 -13.13 -2.80 -11.28
N HIS A 326 -12.68 -1.56 -11.07
CA HIS A 326 -11.35 -1.22 -10.57
C HIS A 326 -10.17 -1.47 -11.53
N PHE A 327 -10.43 -1.94 -12.75
CA PHE A 327 -9.45 -1.88 -13.84
C PHE A 327 -9.00 -0.43 -14.08
N MET A 328 -7.69 -0.22 -14.19
CA MET A 328 -7.16 1.08 -14.62
C MET A 328 -6.57 0.99 -16.02
N ARG A 329 -5.63 0.07 -16.23
CA ARG A 329 -4.85 0.02 -17.47
C ARG A 329 -4.24 -1.36 -17.69
N ILE A 330 -4.10 -1.74 -18.96
CA ILE A 330 -3.26 -2.85 -19.41
C ILE A 330 -2.16 -2.30 -20.31
N GLU A 331 -0.91 -2.64 -20.03
CA GLU A 331 0.22 -2.24 -20.85
C GLU A 331 0.16 -2.93 -22.23
N PRO A 332 0.23 -2.18 -23.33
CA PRO A 332 0.06 -2.72 -24.68
C PRO A 332 1.24 -3.59 -25.11
N LYS A 333 2.43 -3.33 -24.55
CA LYS A 333 3.64 -4.09 -24.84
C LYS A 333 3.71 -5.29 -23.90
N PRO A 334 3.90 -6.51 -24.41
CA PRO A 334 4.12 -7.66 -23.56
C PRO A 334 5.45 -7.54 -22.81
N LEU A 335 5.50 -8.10 -21.61
CA LEU A 335 6.69 -8.22 -20.79
C LEU A 335 7.61 -9.33 -21.32
N THR A 336 8.91 -9.18 -21.10
CA THR A 336 9.83 -10.29 -21.39
C THR A 336 9.68 -11.39 -20.35
N GLU A 337 10.05 -12.62 -20.69
CA GLU A 337 10.00 -13.75 -19.74
C GLU A 337 10.87 -13.48 -18.50
N ALA A 338 12.00 -12.79 -18.69
CA ALA A 338 12.88 -12.37 -17.60
C ALA A 338 12.19 -11.38 -16.66
N ASP A 339 11.41 -10.43 -17.19
CA ASP A 339 10.65 -9.48 -16.37
C ASP A 339 9.53 -10.18 -15.59
N VAL A 340 8.85 -11.15 -16.22
CA VAL A 340 7.79 -11.95 -15.58
C VAL A 340 8.35 -12.76 -14.42
N LYS A 341 9.45 -13.50 -14.65
CA LYS A 341 10.14 -14.29 -13.61
C LYS A 341 10.56 -13.42 -12.43
N ARG A 342 11.19 -12.27 -12.72
CA ARG A 342 11.58 -11.28 -11.71
C ARG A 342 10.38 -10.77 -10.90
N MET A 343 9.26 -10.46 -11.55
CA MET A 343 8.05 -9.97 -10.88
C MET A 343 7.33 -11.04 -10.04
N LEU A 344 7.51 -12.32 -10.37
CA LEU A 344 6.96 -13.44 -9.62
C LEU A 344 7.92 -13.94 -8.52
N GLY A 345 9.16 -13.45 -8.49
CA GLY A 345 10.20 -13.92 -7.56
C GLY A 345 10.69 -15.34 -7.85
N THR A 346 10.70 -15.74 -9.12
CA THR A 346 11.04 -17.11 -9.59
C THR A 346 12.27 -17.15 -10.48
#